data_AF-A0A7C2F064-F1
#
_entry.id   AF-A0A7C2F064-F1
#
_cell.length_a   1.000
_cell.length_b   1.000
_cell.length_c   1.000
_cell.angle_alpha   90.00
_cell.angle_beta   90.00
_cell.angle_gamma   90.00
#
_symmetry.space_group_name_H-M   'P 1'
#
loop_
_entity.id
_entity.type
_entity.pdbx_description
1 polymer ?
#
loop_
_entity_poly.entity_id
_entity_poly.type
_entity_poly.pdbx_seq_one_letter_code
_entity_poly.pdbx_strand_id
1 'polypeptide(L)' 'ADICIVPNIESGNIFYKLLTVLGNAQVAGIVLGAKTPIVLTSRADSDQSKFLSIAAALTIS' A
#
# COMPACT_ATOMS: atom_id res chain seq x y z
N ALA A 1 -5.30 -16.26 -4.75
CA ALA A 1 -3.99 -15.79 -5.24
C ALA A 1 -3.46 -14.80 -4.22
N ASP A 2 -2.17 -14.86 -3.90
CA ASP A 2 -1.58 -14.09 -2.80
C ASP A 2 -0.89 -12.79 -3.27
N ILE A 3 -0.46 -12.76 -4.55
CA ILE A 3 0.18 -11.59 -5.18
C ILE A 3 -0.52 -11.30 -6.51
N CYS A 4 -0.95 -10.06 -6.70
CA CYS A 4 -1.50 -9.55 -7.96
C CYS A 4 -0.49 -8.61 -8.62
N ILE A 5 0.04 -9.00 -9.79
CA ILE A 5 0.87 -8.12 -10.62
C ILE A 5 -0.06 -7.38 -11.59
N VAL A 6 -0.03 -6.06 -11.54
CA VAL A 6 -0.86 -5.21 -12.40
C VAL A 6 -0.12 -4.86 -13.71
N PRO A 7 -0.84 -4.63 -14.81
CA PRO A 7 -0.21 -4.40 -16.12
C PRO A 7 0.50 -3.04 -16.24
N ASN A 8 0.07 -2.04 -15.45
CA ASN A 8 0.65 -0.69 -15.42
C ASN A 8 0.27 0.04 -14.11
N ILE A 9 0.84 1.23 -13.91
CA ILE A 9 0.67 2.03 -12.69
C ILE A 9 -0.77 2.53 -12.53
N GLU A 10 -1.45 2.84 -13.62
CA GLU A 10 -2.83 3.30 -13.64
C GLU A 10 -3.76 2.20 -13.11
N SER A 11 -3.58 0.97 -13.59
CA SER A 11 -4.35 -0.20 -13.14
C SER A 11 -4.08 -0.50 -11.66
N GLY A 12 -2.83 -0.36 -11.21
CA GLY A 12 -2.48 -0.50 -9.79
C GLY A 12 -3.16 0.54 -8.89
N ASN A 13 -3.13 1.80 -9.29
CA ASN A 13 -3.76 2.89 -8.55
C ASN A 13 -5.29 2.76 -8.53
N ILE A 14 -5.91 2.37 -9.66
CA ILE A 14 -7.35 2.10 -9.73
C ILE A 14 -7.71 0.94 -8.79
N PHE A 15 -6.94 -0.14 -8.83
CA PHE A 15 -7.16 -1.31 -7.97
C PHE A 15 -7.03 -0.95 -6.48
N TYR A 16 -5.97 -0.26 -6.07
CA TYR A 16 -5.77 0.22 -4.70
C TYR A 16 -6.92 1.11 -4.22
N LYS A 17 -7.36 2.06 -5.06
CA LYS A 17 -8.48 2.96 -4.72
C LYS A 17 -9.82 2.23 -4.66
N LEU A 18 -10.04 1.25 -5.52
CA LEU A 18 -11.25 0.42 -5.45
C LEU A 18 -11.33 -0.32 -4.11
N LEU A 19 -10.22 -0.91 -3.66
CA LEU A 19 -10.16 -1.60 -2.38
C LEU A 19 -10.43 -0.67 -1.19
N THR A 20 -9.85 0.52 -1.20
CA THR A 20 -10.00 1.47 -0.09
C THR A 20 -11.34 2.20 -0.08
N VAL A 21 -11.87 2.58 -1.24
CA VAL A 21 -13.08 3.41 -1.36
C VAL A 21 -14.35 2.58 -1.43
N LEU A 22 -14.36 1.48 -2.18
CA LEU A 22 -15.55 0.63 -2.33
C LEU A 22 -15.46 -0.66 -1.51
N GLY A 23 -14.26 -1.22 -1.37
CA GLY A 23 -14.02 -2.46 -0.66
C GLY A 23 -13.90 -2.32 0.86
N ASN A 24 -13.82 -1.09 1.40
CA ASN A 24 -13.52 -0.79 2.80
C ASN A 24 -12.30 -1.57 3.34
N ALA A 25 -11.34 -1.89 2.47
CA ALA A 25 -10.18 -2.68 2.83
C ALA A 25 -9.21 -1.82 3.66
N GLN A 26 -8.62 -2.44 4.68
CA GLN A 26 -7.45 -1.88 5.34
C GLN A 26 -6.22 -2.19 4.47
N VAL A 27 -5.40 -1.18 4.24
CA VAL A 27 -4.26 -1.26 3.33
C VAL A 27 -3.01 -0.69 3.96
N ALA A 28 -1.87 -1.21 3.52
CA ALA A 28 -0.53 -0.74 3.85
C ALA A 28 0.28 -0.57 2.55
N GLY A 29 1.02 0.52 2.44
CA GLY A 29 1.83 0.87 1.27
C GLY A 29 3.30 1.03 1.65
N ILE A 30 4.17 0.25 1.02
CA ILE A 30 5.61 0.28 1.21
C ILE A 30 6.32 0.17 -0.13
N VAL A 31 7.44 0.86 -0.28
CA VAL A 31 8.33 0.72 -1.43
C VAL A 31 9.48 -0.19 -1.04
N LEU A 32 9.74 -1.19 -1.88
CA LEU A 32 10.78 -2.21 -1.72
C LEU A 32 11.83 -2.11 -2.84
N GLY A 33 12.97 -2.77 -2.64
CA GLY A 33 14.09 -2.81 -3.59
C GLY A 33 15.29 -1.92 -3.22
N ALA A 34 15.12 -1.03 -2.24
CA ALA A 34 16.23 -0.33 -1.60
C ALA A 34 16.87 -1.18 -0.47
N LYS A 35 17.90 -0.66 0.22
CA LYS A 35 18.55 -1.33 1.36
C LYS A 35 17.63 -1.50 2.60
N THR A 36 16.54 -0.74 2.66
CA THR A 36 15.59 -0.69 3.78
C THR A 36 14.21 -0.38 3.20
N PRO A 37 13.11 -0.87 3.80
CA PRO A 37 11.76 -0.49 3.40
C PRO A 37 11.55 1.02 3.50
N ILE A 38 10.76 1.60 2.59
CA ILE A 38 10.42 3.03 2.59
C ILE A 38 8.91 3.17 2.67
N VAL A 39 8.42 3.88 3.69
CA VAL A 39 7.00 4.22 3.83
C VAL A 39 6.73 5.49 3.04
N LEU A 40 5.93 5.37 1.97
CA LEU A 40 5.53 6.49 1.13
C LEU A 40 3.99 6.60 1.12
N THR A 41 3.47 7.58 1.82
CA THR A 41 2.02 7.76 2.02
C THR A 41 1.43 8.76 1.04
N SER A 42 0.15 8.59 0.68
CA SER A 42 -0.65 9.59 -0.01
C SER A 42 -1.26 10.58 0.98
N ARG A 43 -1.47 11.82 0.54
CA ARG A 43 -2.23 12.82 1.31
C ARG A 43 -3.66 12.36 1.62
N ALA A 44 -4.23 11.55 0.74
CA ALA A 44 -5.59 11.03 0.89
C ALA A 44 -5.67 9.80 1.80
N ASP A 45 -4.53 9.24 2.25
CA ASP A 45 -4.56 8.07 3.11
C ASP A 45 -5.03 8.43 4.52
N SER A 46 -5.83 7.53 5.10
CA SER A 46 -6.26 7.62 6.49
C SER A 46 -5.08 7.43 7.44
N ASP A 47 -5.21 7.91 8.68
CA ASP A 47 -4.17 7.73 9.69
C ASP A 47 -3.94 6.24 10.01
N GLN A 48 -5.01 5.42 9.93
CA GLN A 48 -4.90 3.96 10.05
C GLN A 48 -4.03 3.35 8.94
N SER A 49 -4.23 3.77 7.68
CA SER A 49 -3.43 3.28 6.54
C SER A 49 -1.95 3.66 6.69
N LYS A 50 -1.66 4.87 7.18
CA LYS A 50 -0.29 5.30 7.46
C LYS A 50 0.35 4.48 8.58
N PHE A 51 -0.39 4.25 9.67
CA PHE A 51 0.08 3.42 10.78
C PHE A 51 0.36 1.97 10.34
N LEU A 52 -0.55 1.36 9.59
CA LEU A 52 -0.35 0.01 9.06
C LEU A 52 0.84 -0.07 8.11
N SER A 53 1.10 0.99 7.33
CA SER A 53 2.29 1.06 6.46
C SER A 53 3.59 1.07 7.27
N ILE A 54 3.63 1.79 8.39
CA ILE A 54 4.78 1.78 9.32
C ILE A 54 4.95 0.39 9.95
N ALA A 55 3.87 -0.21 10.45
CA ALA A 55 3.90 -1.54 11.04
C ALA A 55 4.35 -2.61 10.03
N ALA A 56 3.87 -2.53 8.78
CA ALA A 56 4.28 -3.41 7.71
C ALA A 56 5.78 -3.27 7.42
N ALA A 57 6.29 -2.05 7.31
CA ALA A 57 7.72 -1.79 7.11
C ALA A 57 8.58 -2.42 8.22
N LEU A 58 8.18 -2.29 9.49
CA LEU A 58 8.89 -2.90 10.62
C LEU A 58 8.90 -4.43 10.59
N THR A 59 7.85 -5.05 10.03
CA THR A 59 7.71 -6.51 9.97
C THR A 59 8.68 -7.15 8.97
N ILE A 60 9.14 -6.38 7.98
CA ILE A 60 9.99 -6.87 6.87
C ILE A 60 11.37 -6.19 6.84
N SER A 61 11.68 -5.38 7.87
CA SER A 61 12.98 -4.72 8.04
C SER A 61 14.05 -5.69 8.52
#